data_AF-A0AAV5VGG9-F1
#
_entry.id   AF-A0AAV5VGG9-F1
#
_cell.length_a   1.000
_cell.length_b   1.000
_cell.length_c   1.000
_cell.angle_alpha   90.00
_cell.angle_beta   90.00
_cell.angle_gamma   90.00
#
_symmetry.space_group_name_H-M   'P 1'
#
loop_
_entity.id
_entity.type
_entity.pdbx_description
1 polymer ?
#
loop_
_entity_poly.entity_id
_entity_poly.type
_entity_poly.pdbx_seq_one_letter_code
_entity_poly.pdbx_strand_id
1 'polypeptide(L)'
;ELVRQKIRLVAKSIAAHTCLSFKENSTVGTQLQFHRGGGCWSFVGKGFSKNQKISIDRGCDTFGAIAHEISHALGLGHTHSRKDRDDYVLVDIEDGDDRRNIINFEKLSDAGNDNFGVSYDFGSVMHYRAERLIREQNIRA
;
A
#
# COMPACT_ATOMS: atom_id res chain seq x y z
N GLU A 1 11.12 -19.93 -9.04
CA GLU A 1 12.38 -19.17 -8.86
C GLU A 1 12.29 -17.64 -8.76
N LEU A 2 11.89 -16.91 -9.81
CA LEU A 2 12.22 -15.48 -9.95
C LEU A 2 11.46 -14.53 -8.99
N VAL A 3 10.15 -14.70 -8.83
CA VAL A 3 9.34 -13.83 -7.95
C VAL A 3 9.84 -13.89 -6.50
N ARG A 4 10.29 -15.06 -6.03
CA ARG A 4 10.87 -15.23 -4.69
C ARG A 4 12.14 -14.40 -4.53
N GLN A 5 13.00 -14.32 -5.54
CA GLN A 5 14.22 -13.49 -5.50
C GLN A 5 13.87 -12.00 -5.46
N LYS A 6 12.83 -11.57 -6.20
CA LYS A 6 12.34 -10.19 -6.16
C LYS A 6 11.75 -9.83 -4.79
N ILE A 7 10.96 -10.72 -4.19
CA ILE A 7 10.45 -10.54 -2.82
C ILE A 7 11.60 -10.40 -1.82
N ARG A 8 12.63 -11.24 -1.91
CA ARG A 8 13.83 -11.12 -1.07
C ARG A 8 14.54 -9.78 -1.25
N LEU A 9 14.67 -9.31 -2.49
CA LEU A 9 15.30 -8.04 -2.80
C LEU A 9 14.54 -6.87 -2.17
N VAL A 10 13.20 -6.87 -2.29
CA VAL A 10 12.35 -5.84 -1.68
C VAL A 10 12.43 -5.88 -0.16
N ALA A 11 12.31 -7.07 0.45
CA ALA A 11 12.42 -7.23 1.90
C ALA A 11 13.78 -6.74 2.43
N LYS A 12 14.88 -7.02 1.71
CA LYS A 12 16.21 -6.48 2.03
C LYS A 12 16.25 -4.96 1.92
N SER A 13 15.63 -4.37 0.90
CA SER A 13 15.59 -2.92 0.74
C SER A 13 14.83 -2.25 1.88
N ILE A 14 13.66 -2.79 2.27
CA ILE A 14 12.90 -2.28 3.41
C ILE A 14 13.73 -2.39 4.69
N ALA A 15 14.37 -3.54 4.94
CA ALA A 15 15.23 -3.72 6.11
C ALA A 15 16.46 -2.80 6.13
N ALA A 16 16.96 -2.38 4.96
CA ALA A 16 18.10 -1.46 4.86
C ALA A 16 17.74 0.00 5.17
N HIS A 17 16.46 0.38 5.02
CA HIS A 17 15.98 1.75 5.19
C HIS A 17 15.05 1.94 6.40
N THR A 18 14.84 0.88 7.18
CA THR A 18 13.98 0.88 8.37
C THR A 18 14.62 0.04 9.47
N CYS A 19 14.04 0.01 10.67
CA CYS A 19 14.44 -0.91 11.74
C CYS A 19 13.83 -2.31 11.59
N LEU A 20 13.09 -2.58 10.52
CA LEU A 20 12.42 -3.86 10.31
C LEU A 20 13.41 -4.95 9.90
N SER A 21 13.12 -6.19 10.28
CA SER A 21 13.89 -7.36 9.86
C SER A 21 12.96 -8.44 9.31
N PHE A 22 13.42 -9.12 8.26
CA PHE A 22 12.69 -10.19 7.60
C PHE A 22 13.48 -11.48 7.66
N LYS A 23 12.85 -12.54 8.18
CA LYS A 23 13.43 -13.88 8.27
C LYS A 23 12.56 -14.87 7.52
N GLU A 24 13.13 -15.54 6.53
CA GLU A 24 12.44 -16.60 5.81
C GLU A 24 12.26 -17.84 6.67
N ASN A 25 11.15 -18.57 6.43
CA ASN A 25 10.86 -19.87 7.04
C ASN A 25 10.94 -19.87 8.58
N SER A 26 10.68 -18.73 9.23
CA SER A 26 10.38 -18.73 10.66
C SER A 26 9.20 -19.65 10.93
N THR A 27 9.10 -20.22 12.13
CA THR A 27 7.91 -20.97 12.60
C THR A 27 7.19 -20.25 13.73
N VAL A 28 7.74 -19.10 14.15
CA VAL A 28 7.31 -18.30 15.29
C VAL A 28 6.49 -17.11 14.80
N GLY A 29 5.35 -16.86 15.46
CA GLY A 29 4.48 -15.71 15.18
C GLY A 29 3.72 -15.78 13.85
N THR A 30 3.11 -14.64 13.50
CA THR A 30 2.45 -14.41 12.21
C THR A 30 3.48 -14.22 11.10
N GLN A 31 3.22 -14.80 9.94
CA GLN A 31 4.12 -14.87 8.80
C GLN A 31 3.45 -14.29 7.56
N LEU A 32 4.24 -13.59 6.75
CA LEU A 32 3.80 -13.18 5.42
C LEU A 32 3.95 -14.36 4.46
N GLN A 33 2.83 -14.86 3.95
CA GLN A 33 2.77 -15.97 3.01
C GLN A 33 2.42 -15.44 1.61
N PHE A 34 3.43 -15.38 0.75
CA PHE A 34 3.27 -14.96 -0.63
C PHE A 34 2.72 -16.10 -1.49
N HIS A 35 1.67 -15.82 -2.26
CA HIS A 35 1.09 -16.77 -3.20
C HIS A 35 0.55 -16.06 -4.44
N ARG A 36 0.06 -16.84 -5.41
CA ARG A 36 -0.73 -16.31 -6.54
C ARG A 36 -2.20 -16.48 -6.20
N GLY A 37 -2.87 -15.38 -5.87
CA GLY A 37 -4.26 -15.37 -5.43
C GLY A 37 -5.24 -14.74 -6.42
N GLY A 38 -4.77 -14.35 -7.61
CA GLY A 38 -5.50 -13.44 -8.49
C GLY A 38 -5.30 -11.98 -8.06
N GLY A 39 -4.68 -11.18 -8.94
CA GLY A 39 -4.36 -9.77 -8.68
C GLY A 39 -3.25 -9.55 -7.65
N CYS A 40 -3.03 -8.27 -7.30
CA CYS A 40 -2.10 -7.82 -6.27
C CYS A 40 -2.93 -7.34 -5.08
N TRP A 41 -2.71 -7.91 -3.90
CA TRP A 41 -3.39 -7.45 -2.68
C TRP A 41 -2.73 -8.00 -1.41
N SER A 42 -3.00 -7.30 -0.31
CA SER A 42 -2.56 -7.63 1.03
C SER A 42 -3.54 -7.05 2.05
N PHE A 43 -3.62 -7.65 3.24
CA PHE A 43 -4.34 -7.04 4.36
C PHE A 43 -3.49 -5.92 4.98
N VAL A 44 -4.16 -4.87 5.44
CA VAL A 44 -3.48 -3.77 6.15
C VAL A 44 -3.15 -4.20 7.59
N GLY A 45 -1.87 -4.15 7.94
CA GLY A 45 -1.36 -4.47 9.28
C GLY A 45 -1.29 -5.97 9.58
N LYS A 46 -0.90 -6.28 10.83
CA LYS A 46 -0.77 -7.66 11.30
C LYS A 46 -2.15 -8.28 11.57
N GLY A 47 -2.52 -9.25 10.75
CA GLY A 47 -3.75 -10.03 10.93
C GLY A 47 -3.66 -11.11 12.02
N PHE A 48 -4.79 -11.77 12.26
CA PHE A 48 -4.93 -12.82 13.27
C PHE A 48 -4.48 -14.22 12.81
N SER A 49 -4.36 -14.43 11.49
CA SER A 49 -3.89 -15.70 10.94
C SER A 49 -2.40 -15.88 11.20
N LYS A 50 -1.96 -17.12 11.46
CA LYS A 50 -0.54 -17.47 11.46
C LYS A 50 0.11 -17.20 10.10
N ASN A 51 -0.62 -17.46 9.02
CA ASN A 51 -0.18 -17.23 7.65
C ASN A 51 -1.02 -16.08 7.08
N GLN A 52 -0.49 -14.86 7.13
CA GLN A 52 -1.08 -13.70 6.50
C GLN A 52 -0.74 -13.72 5.01
N LYS A 53 -1.77 -13.88 4.19
CA LYS A 53 -1.62 -14.01 2.74
C LYS A 53 -1.32 -12.67 2.09
N ILE A 54 -0.39 -12.70 1.14
CA ILE A 54 -0.10 -11.61 0.21
C ILE A 54 -0.15 -12.20 -1.21
N SER A 55 -0.97 -11.63 -2.09
CA SER A 55 -1.06 -12.06 -3.48
C SER A 55 -0.11 -11.26 -4.35
N ILE A 56 0.81 -11.96 -5.02
CA ILE A 56 1.69 -11.40 -6.05
C ILE A 56 1.53 -12.24 -7.32
N ASP A 57 0.61 -11.82 -8.20
CA ASP A 57 0.35 -12.49 -9.47
C ASP A 57 1.15 -11.89 -10.65
N ARG A 58 0.91 -12.38 -11.86
CA ARG A 58 1.49 -11.83 -13.09
C ARG A 58 1.15 -10.34 -13.22
N GLY A 59 2.17 -9.51 -13.48
CA GLY A 59 2.04 -8.05 -13.53
C GLY A 59 2.29 -7.34 -12.18
N CYS A 60 2.21 -8.09 -11.07
CA CYS A 60 2.49 -7.58 -9.72
C CYS A 60 3.94 -7.81 -9.27
N ASP A 61 4.77 -8.46 -10.08
CA ASP A 61 6.12 -8.88 -9.69
C ASP A 61 7.19 -7.81 -9.99
N THR A 62 6.79 -6.54 -9.99
CA THR A 62 7.74 -5.41 -10.02
C THR A 62 8.21 -5.07 -8.60
N PHE A 63 9.33 -4.38 -8.49
CA PHE A 63 9.84 -3.95 -7.18
C PHE A 63 8.82 -3.10 -6.42
N GLY A 64 8.23 -2.11 -7.09
CA GLY A 64 7.24 -1.21 -6.50
C GLY A 64 5.96 -1.91 -6.06
N ALA A 65 5.41 -2.81 -6.90
CA ALA A 65 4.18 -3.54 -6.55
C ALA A 65 4.41 -4.48 -5.35
N ILE A 66 5.52 -5.22 -5.30
CA ILE A 66 5.84 -6.05 -4.13
C ILE A 66 6.05 -5.19 -2.87
N ALA A 67 6.71 -4.03 -3.00
CA ALA A 67 6.91 -3.11 -1.88
C ALA A 67 5.58 -2.53 -1.38
N HIS A 68 4.65 -2.22 -2.27
CA HIS A 68 3.30 -1.77 -1.94
C HIS A 68 2.56 -2.81 -1.09
N GLU A 69 2.52 -4.06 -1.53
CA GLU A 69 1.79 -5.11 -0.81
C GLU A 69 2.41 -5.50 0.53
N ILE A 70 3.75 -5.45 0.62
CA ILE A 70 4.44 -5.62 1.91
C ILE A 70 4.14 -4.44 2.84
N SER A 71 4.10 -3.22 2.31
CA SER A 71 3.79 -2.01 3.07
C SER A 71 2.36 -2.03 3.63
N HIS A 72 1.39 -2.53 2.87
CA HIS A 72 0.06 -2.86 3.41
C HIS A 72 0.17 -3.81 4.60
N ALA A 73 0.87 -4.94 4.46
CA ALA A 73 1.01 -5.91 5.55
C ALA A 73 1.70 -5.32 6.80
N LEU A 74 2.53 -4.29 6.63
CA LEU A 74 3.17 -3.56 7.72
C LEU A 74 2.27 -2.51 8.38
N GLY A 75 1.11 -2.19 7.80
CA GLY A 75 0.10 -1.30 8.37
C GLY A 75 -0.15 -0.03 7.58
N LEU A 76 0.51 0.18 6.43
CA LEU A 76 0.30 1.39 5.65
C LEU A 76 -0.97 1.28 4.80
N GLY A 77 -1.85 2.26 4.93
CA GLY A 77 -2.96 2.48 4.00
C GLY A 77 -2.51 3.22 2.74
N HIS A 78 -3.44 3.41 1.80
CA HIS A 78 -3.16 4.23 0.63
C HIS A 78 -3.01 5.71 0.98
N THR A 79 -2.05 6.38 0.33
CA THR A 79 -1.76 7.80 0.61
C THR A 79 -2.94 8.71 0.21
N HIS A 80 -3.69 8.38 -0.85
CA HIS A 80 -4.87 9.14 -1.26
C HIS A 80 -6.08 8.96 -0.35
N SER A 81 -6.02 8.01 0.58
CA SER A 81 -7.04 7.79 1.61
C SER A 81 -6.69 8.50 2.93
N ARG A 82 -5.61 9.30 2.99
CA ARG A 82 -5.33 10.16 4.14
C ARG A 82 -6.48 11.13 4.42
N LYS A 83 -6.65 11.50 5.69
CA LYS A 83 -7.75 12.40 6.12
C LYS A 83 -7.59 13.79 5.50
N ASP A 84 -6.35 14.27 5.48
CA ASP A 84 -5.91 15.55 4.94
C ASP A 84 -5.74 15.52 3.41
N ARG A 85 -6.07 14.42 2.70
CA ARG A 85 -5.79 14.32 1.25
C ARG A 85 -6.44 15.42 0.40
N ASP A 86 -7.59 15.96 0.83
CA ASP A 86 -8.28 17.03 0.08
C ASP A 86 -7.49 18.34 0.11
N ASP A 87 -6.50 18.50 1.00
CA ASP A 87 -5.58 19.63 1.02
C ASP A 87 -4.44 19.47 -0.02
N TYR A 88 -4.43 18.39 -0.80
CA TYR A 88 -3.32 18.06 -1.72
C TYR A 88 -3.79 17.55 -3.08
N VAL A 89 -4.86 16.74 -3.11
CA VAL A 89 -5.42 16.12 -4.31
C VAL A 89 -6.94 16.19 -4.32
N LEU A 90 -7.49 16.43 -5.51
CA LEU A 90 -8.89 16.27 -5.82
C LEU A 90 -9.10 14.88 -6.43
N VAL A 91 -10.19 14.22 -6.04
CA VAL A 91 -10.62 12.99 -6.70
C VAL A 91 -11.62 13.36 -7.78
N ASP A 92 -11.30 13.01 -9.01
CA ASP A 92 -12.19 13.21 -10.14
C ASP A 92 -13.25 12.09 -10.15
N ILE A 93 -14.44 12.43 -9.64
CA ILE A 93 -15.62 11.57 -9.60
C ILE A 93 -16.71 12.28 -10.40
N GLU A 94 -17.13 11.66 -11.51
CA GLU A 94 -18.18 12.19 -12.39
C GLU A 94 -19.54 11.56 -12.08
N ASP A 95 -20.61 12.29 -12.42
CA ASP A 95 -21.98 11.78 -12.33
C ASP A 95 -22.16 10.56 -13.25
N GLY A 96 -22.39 9.39 -12.64
CA GLY A 96 -22.53 8.11 -13.35
C GLY A 96 -21.38 7.13 -13.12
N ASP A 97 -20.34 7.52 -12.38
CA ASP A 97 -19.30 6.58 -11.95
C ASP A 97 -19.86 5.42 -11.12
N ASP A 98 -19.33 4.22 -11.37
CA ASP A 98 -19.70 3.03 -10.60
C ASP A 98 -19.37 3.25 -9.11
N ARG A 99 -20.35 3.05 -8.24
CA ARG A 99 -20.19 3.15 -6.78
C ARG A 99 -19.04 2.30 -6.26
N ARG A 100 -18.73 1.18 -6.93
CA ARG A 100 -17.58 0.30 -6.61
C ARG A 100 -16.22 0.91 -6.93
N ASN A 101 -16.16 1.90 -7.81
CA ASN A 101 -14.95 2.67 -8.05
C ASN A 101 -14.82 3.79 -7.02
N ILE A 102 -15.93 4.46 -6.69
CA ILE A 102 -15.97 5.55 -5.70
C ILE A 102 -15.48 5.08 -4.33
N ILE A 103 -15.87 3.88 -3.88
CA ILE A 103 -15.45 3.33 -2.58
C ILE A 103 -13.93 3.18 -2.44
N ASN A 104 -13.19 3.04 -3.54
CA ASN A 104 -11.71 2.95 -3.51
C ASN A 104 -11.02 4.28 -3.20
N PHE A 105 -11.76 5.39 -3.25
CA PHE A 105 -11.28 6.74 -2.95
C PHE A 105 -11.76 7.25 -1.59
N GLU A 106 -12.44 6.41 -0.81
CA GLU A 106 -12.82 6.74 0.55
C GLU A 106 -11.58 6.98 1.42
N LYS A 107 -11.70 7.99 2.30
CA LYS A 107 -10.68 8.29 3.29
C LYS A 107 -10.74 7.25 4.41
N LEU A 108 -9.58 6.89 4.96
CA LEU A 108 -9.51 6.07 6.17
C LEU A 108 -10.09 6.85 7.35
N SER A 109 -10.79 6.15 8.25
CA SER A 109 -11.36 6.73 9.46
C SER A 109 -10.27 7.28 10.40
N ASP A 110 -10.65 8.23 11.26
CA ASP A 110 -9.75 8.89 12.22
C ASP A 110 -8.96 7.91 13.10
N ALA A 111 -9.55 6.76 13.44
CA ALA A 111 -8.90 5.74 14.27
C ALA A 111 -7.79 4.96 13.53
N GLY A 112 -7.75 5.02 12.19
CA GLY A 112 -6.78 4.31 11.35
C GLY A 112 -5.87 5.24 10.53
N ASN A 113 -5.87 6.54 10.83
CA ASN A 113 -5.26 7.56 9.98
C ASN A 113 -4.40 8.53 10.81
N ASP A 114 -3.23 8.06 11.24
CA ASP A 114 -2.17 8.91 11.80
C ASP A 114 -1.10 9.16 10.73
N ASN A 115 -0.86 10.43 10.44
CA ASN A 115 0.16 10.85 9.48
C ASN A 115 1.56 10.94 10.11
N PHE A 116 1.68 10.73 11.43
CA PHE A 116 2.93 10.79 12.19
C PHE A 116 3.71 12.10 12.00
N GLY A 117 2.99 13.19 11.71
CA GLY A 117 3.59 14.50 11.38
C GLY A 117 4.28 14.58 10.01
N VAL A 118 4.11 13.58 9.15
CA VAL A 118 4.70 13.52 7.81
C VAL A 118 3.76 14.17 6.79
N SER A 119 4.31 15.08 5.97
CA SER A 119 3.60 15.74 4.87
C SER A 119 3.07 14.74 3.84
N TYR A 120 2.12 15.17 3.00
CA TYR A 120 1.61 14.34 1.92
C TYR A 120 2.70 14.02 0.90
N ASP A 121 2.95 12.73 0.66
CA ASP A 121 3.99 12.26 -0.26
C ASP A 121 3.38 11.77 -1.58
N PHE A 122 3.45 12.61 -2.61
CA PHE A 122 3.00 12.29 -3.97
C PHE A 122 3.84 11.17 -4.62
N GLY A 123 5.07 10.95 -4.17
CA GLY A 123 5.97 9.90 -4.65
C GLY A 123 5.85 8.59 -3.88
N SER A 124 4.96 8.53 -2.89
CA SER A 124 4.75 7.36 -2.05
C SER A 124 4.41 6.14 -2.90
N VAL A 125 5.04 5.01 -2.60
CA VAL A 125 4.68 3.71 -3.21
C VAL A 125 3.24 3.32 -2.90
N MET A 126 2.62 3.92 -1.88
CA MET A 126 1.23 3.72 -1.47
C MET A 126 0.24 4.70 -2.12
N HIS A 127 0.71 5.62 -2.97
CA HIS A 127 -0.16 6.56 -3.67
C HIS A 127 -0.69 5.95 -4.97
N TYR A 128 -1.98 6.14 -5.26
CA TYR A 128 -2.56 5.75 -6.54
C TYR A 128 -1.96 6.53 -7.70
N ARG A 129 -1.97 5.96 -8.91
CA ARG A 129 -1.57 6.70 -10.10
C ARG A 129 -2.57 7.84 -10.39
N ALA A 130 -2.07 8.90 -11.01
CA ALA A 130 -2.79 10.16 -11.23
C ALA A 130 -4.01 10.07 -12.17
N GLU A 131 -4.39 8.88 -12.65
CA GLU A 131 -5.48 8.69 -13.61
C GLU A 131 -6.83 9.23 -13.12
N ARG A 132 -7.03 9.27 -11.79
CA ARG A 132 -8.26 9.78 -11.13
C ARG A 132 -7.96 10.77 -9.99
N LEU A 133 -6.69 11.17 -9.84
CA LEU A 133 -6.22 12.08 -8.79
C LEU A 133 -5.61 13.32 -9.42
N ILE A 134 -6.30 14.44 -9.30
CA ILE A 134 -5.87 15.73 -9.83
C ILE A 134 -5.13 16.47 -8.72
N ARG A 135 -3.86 16.81 -8.97
CA ARG A 135 -3.09 17.65 -8.05
C ARG A 135 -3.69 19.06 -8.01
N GLU A 136 -4.01 19.55 -6.82
CA GLU A 136 -4.36 20.96 -6.68
C GLU A 136 -3.10 21.82 -6.92
N GLN A 137 -3.10 22.60 -7.99
CA GLN A 137 -2.00 23.51 -8.31
C GLN A 137 -2.09 24.87 -7.57
N ASN A 138 -3.07 25.07 -6.69
CA ASN A 138 -3.46 26.40 -6.21
C ASN A 138 -3.28 26.67 -4.70
N ILE A 139 -2.57 25.83 -3.95
CA ILE A 139 -2.22 26.17 -2.56
C ILE A 139 -0.96 27.03 -2.58
N ARG A 140 -1.20 28.33 -2.36
CA ARG A 140 -0.21 29.41 -2.26
C ARG A 140 0.88 29.07 -1.25
N ALA A 141 2.12 29.40 -1.62
CA ALA A 141 3.22 29.59 -0.68
C ALA A 141 2.91 30.69 0.36
#